data_AF-A0A947UR12-F1
#
_entry.id   AF-A0A947UR12-F1
#
_cell.length_a   1.000
_cell.length_b   1.000
_cell.length_c   1.000
_cell.angle_alpha   90.00
_cell.angle_beta   90.00
_cell.angle_gamma   90.00
#
_symmetry.space_group_name_H-M   'P 1'
#
loop_
_entity.id
_entity.type
_entity.pdbx_description
1 polymer ?
#
loop_
_entity_poly.entity_id
_entity_poly.type
_entity_poly.pdbx_seq_one_letter_code
_entity_poly.pdbx_strand_id
1 'polypeptide(L)'
;MASTLQLNLDGFEYDDLYRASQLPLLDARFDAWLAGRDGALRARYRDYRNGGESVGPDESSLLIAVAYELEDFLVGAFGVGESRDGLRAAQERDAVVHAFKREFVKRRIRKQRKQPARDFAELDPLIPSRPNADHEWSVARFWVDASEAGNAAQLALLEEWLHAACHSDAGRAATSGWVSLALPQATNYFKLVPIVAVPGEDAGRVEGAAAPRRRDGFDLTDGRPGLRETMNQVHYCVYCHDHSGDVCSHGFPAKEGEGFRANPLDVSLSGCPLEERISEAHTLKRDGYTLGALAMIMLDNPLLPATGHRICNDCMKSCIYQKQDPVNIPEIETRILTDVLEWRWGFELYFTLTQWNPLNRARPYRLPYNGRNTLCVGAGPAGFNLAHHLLQEGFGVVIVDGLKIEPLPSELFDASGRPTQPVEDVTDLYQPLDARTNSGFGGVAEYGITVRWDKNF
;
A
#
# COMPACT_ATOMS: atom_id res chain seq x y z
N MET A 1 -5.41 7.47 33.50
CA MET A 1 -4.79 6.14 33.70
C MET A 1 -4.27 5.74 32.34
N ALA A 2 -2.96 5.51 32.20
CA ALA A 2 -2.35 5.15 30.93
C ALA A 2 -3.03 3.89 30.37
N SER A 3 -3.46 3.96 29.12
CA SER A 3 -4.07 2.85 28.37
C SER A 3 -3.03 1.72 28.31
N THR A 4 -3.23 0.67 29.09
CA THR A 4 -2.35 -0.51 29.06
C THR A 4 -2.95 -1.46 28.06
N LEU A 5 -2.31 -1.64 26.90
CA LEU A 5 -2.71 -2.63 25.90
C LEU A 5 -2.76 -4.01 26.57
N GLN A 6 -3.96 -4.58 26.65
CA GLN A 6 -4.19 -5.94 27.10
C GLN A 6 -4.49 -6.81 25.89
N LEU A 7 -3.66 -7.83 25.67
CA LEU A 7 -3.88 -8.81 24.62
C LEU A 7 -4.92 -9.83 25.06
N ASN A 8 -5.86 -10.15 24.18
CA ASN A 8 -6.86 -11.22 24.37
C ASN A 8 -6.23 -12.60 24.09
N LEU A 9 -5.10 -12.90 24.73
CA LEU A 9 -4.34 -14.13 24.59
C LEU A 9 -4.01 -14.68 25.98
N ASP A 10 -4.69 -15.76 26.38
CA ASP A 10 -4.51 -16.36 27.70
C ASP A 10 -3.04 -16.71 27.97
N GLY A 11 -2.44 -16.09 28.99
CA GLY A 11 -1.05 -16.30 29.39
C GLY A 11 -0.01 -15.73 28.41
N PHE A 12 -0.34 -14.65 27.70
CA PHE A 12 0.62 -13.89 26.89
C PHE A 12 0.29 -12.41 26.96
N GLU A 13 1.22 -11.66 27.54
CA GLU A 13 1.05 -10.24 27.80
C GLU A 13 1.78 -9.41 26.74
N TYR A 14 1.47 -8.12 26.67
CA TYR A 14 2.12 -7.20 25.74
C TYR A 14 3.66 -7.25 25.83
N ASP A 15 4.20 -7.29 27.05
CA ASP A 15 5.64 -7.36 27.30
C ASP A 15 6.31 -8.61 26.70
N ASP A 16 5.56 -9.69 26.49
CA ASP A 16 6.08 -10.92 25.89
C ASP A 16 6.40 -10.75 24.39
N LEU A 17 5.81 -9.76 23.69
CA LEU A 17 6.18 -9.42 22.31
C LEU A 17 7.65 -8.98 22.17
N TYR A 18 8.21 -8.39 23.23
CA TYR A 18 9.62 -7.95 23.28
C TYR A 18 10.58 -9.05 23.69
N ARG A 19 10.06 -10.23 24.04
CA ARG A 19 10.84 -11.36 24.57
C ARG A 19 10.87 -12.47 23.53
N ALA A 20 11.97 -12.55 22.78
CA ALA A 20 12.15 -13.58 21.74
C ALA A 20 11.90 -15.02 22.24
N SER A 21 12.13 -15.32 23.52
CA SER A 21 11.85 -16.62 24.11
C SER A 21 10.35 -16.94 24.29
N GLN A 22 9.47 -15.95 24.20
CA GLN A 22 8.02 -16.09 24.33
C GLN A 22 7.31 -16.16 22.98
N LEU A 23 7.93 -15.65 21.89
CA LEU A 23 7.33 -15.69 20.55
C LEU A 23 6.93 -17.09 20.04
N PRO A 24 7.64 -18.19 20.38
CA PRO A 24 7.16 -19.54 20.05
C PRO A 24 5.79 -19.87 20.65
N LEU A 25 5.41 -19.27 21.78
CA LEU A 25 4.10 -19.44 22.38
C LEU A 25 3.01 -18.72 21.57
N LEU A 26 3.30 -17.54 21.01
CA LEU A 26 2.40 -16.84 20.08
C LEU A 26 2.19 -17.66 18.81
N ASP A 27 3.27 -18.19 18.24
CA ASP A 27 3.24 -19.06 17.05
C ASP A 27 2.38 -20.32 17.29
N ALA A 28 2.55 -20.97 18.44
CA ALA A 28 1.74 -22.12 18.84
C ALA A 28 0.25 -21.79 19.01
N ARG A 29 -0.09 -20.58 19.50
CA ARG A 29 -1.48 -20.14 19.59
C ARG A 29 -2.10 -19.92 18.21
N PHE A 30 -1.35 -19.36 17.27
CA PHE A 30 -1.84 -19.22 15.89
C PHE A 30 -2.05 -20.59 15.22
N ASP A 31 -1.14 -21.55 15.43
CA ASP A 31 -1.34 -22.92 14.94
C ASP A 31 -2.59 -23.59 15.55
N ALA A 32 -2.85 -23.35 16.84
CA ALA A 32 -4.07 -23.83 17.50
C ALA A 32 -5.34 -23.12 16.99
N TRP A 33 -5.26 -21.81 16.71
CA TRP A 33 -6.32 -21.04 16.07
C TRP A 33 -6.71 -21.64 14.72
N LEU A 34 -5.72 -21.89 13.86
CA LEU A 34 -5.94 -22.55 12.57
C LEU A 34 -6.58 -23.94 12.75
N ALA A 35 -6.17 -24.70 13.77
CA ALA A 35 -6.74 -26.02 14.05
C ALA A 35 -8.24 -25.95 14.38
N GLY A 36 -8.65 -24.89 15.08
CA GLY A 36 -10.05 -24.65 15.44
C GLY A 36 -10.93 -24.15 14.30
N ARG A 37 -10.34 -23.63 13.22
CA ARG A 37 -11.07 -23.01 12.09
C ARG A 37 -11.06 -23.85 10.83
N ASP A 38 -9.88 -24.30 10.40
CA ASP A 38 -9.72 -25.11 9.19
C ASP A 38 -8.54 -26.08 9.34
N GLY A 39 -8.88 -27.34 9.66
CA GLY A 39 -7.89 -28.41 9.82
C GLY A 39 -7.16 -28.77 8.52
N ALA A 40 -7.78 -28.58 7.36
CA ALA A 40 -7.16 -28.87 6.07
C ALA A 40 -6.16 -27.77 5.69
N LEU A 41 -6.52 -26.50 5.89
CA LEU A 41 -5.61 -25.37 5.73
C LEU A 41 -4.42 -25.50 6.68
N ARG A 42 -4.66 -25.83 7.95
CA ARG A 42 -3.59 -26.07 8.92
C ARG A 42 -2.63 -27.18 8.48
N ALA A 43 -3.14 -28.28 7.94
CA ALA A 43 -2.30 -29.38 7.48
C ALA A 43 -1.36 -28.93 6.35
N ARG A 44 -1.90 -28.21 5.36
CA ARG A 44 -1.10 -27.62 4.26
C ARG A 44 -0.11 -26.58 4.76
N TYR A 45 -0.52 -25.72 5.69
CA TYR A 45 0.36 -24.74 6.31
C TYR A 45 1.53 -25.42 7.04
N ARG A 46 1.27 -26.45 7.85
CA ARG A 46 2.33 -27.22 8.52
C ARG A 46 3.28 -27.91 7.55
N ASP A 47 2.78 -28.44 6.44
CA ASP A 47 3.62 -29.01 5.39
C ASP A 47 4.56 -27.95 4.80
N TYR A 48 4.01 -26.79 4.43
CA TYR A 48 4.79 -25.63 3.98
C TYR A 48 5.86 -25.20 4.99
N ARG A 49 5.50 -25.12 6.27
CA ARG A 49 6.39 -24.75 7.38
C ARG A 49 7.52 -25.76 7.60
N ASN A 50 7.30 -27.02 7.26
CA ASN A 50 8.28 -28.11 7.38
C ASN A 50 9.12 -28.31 6.10
N GLY A 51 9.07 -27.37 5.16
CA GLY A 51 9.88 -27.41 3.93
C GLY A 51 9.24 -28.18 2.78
N GLY A 52 7.92 -28.33 2.76
CA GLY A 52 7.19 -28.88 1.61
C GLY A 52 7.46 -28.11 0.31
N GLU A 53 7.42 -28.82 -0.82
CA GLU A 53 7.85 -28.34 -2.16
C GLU A 53 6.81 -27.46 -2.89
N SER A 54 5.76 -26.97 -2.22
CA SER A 54 4.79 -26.07 -2.86
C SER A 54 5.50 -24.81 -3.34
N VAL A 55 5.34 -24.48 -4.63
CA VAL A 55 5.98 -23.34 -5.31
C VAL A 55 5.00 -22.60 -6.21
N GLY A 56 5.29 -21.34 -6.51
CA GLY A 56 4.51 -20.53 -7.44
C GLY A 56 3.03 -20.38 -7.01
N PRO A 57 2.05 -20.56 -7.91
CA PRO A 57 0.64 -20.27 -7.62
C PRO A 57 0.06 -21.03 -6.42
N ASP A 58 0.52 -22.27 -6.18
CA ASP A 58 0.05 -23.08 -5.06
C ASP A 58 0.55 -22.55 -3.71
N GLU A 59 1.80 -22.08 -3.65
CA GLU A 59 2.35 -21.40 -2.48
C GLU A 59 1.63 -20.07 -2.24
N SER A 60 1.47 -19.24 -3.28
CA SER A 60 0.76 -17.96 -3.17
C SER A 60 -0.67 -18.16 -2.65
N SER A 61 -1.39 -19.13 -3.20
CA SER A 61 -2.76 -19.46 -2.76
C SER A 61 -2.81 -19.92 -1.30
N LEU A 62 -1.83 -20.71 -0.85
CA LEU A 62 -1.71 -21.12 0.54
C LEU A 62 -1.45 -19.93 1.46
N LEU A 63 -0.47 -19.08 1.12
CA LEU A 63 -0.08 -17.94 1.94
C LEU A 63 -1.21 -16.89 2.04
N ILE A 64 -1.94 -16.65 0.96
CA ILE A 64 -3.14 -15.79 0.99
C ILE A 64 -4.18 -16.36 1.96
N ALA A 65 -4.46 -17.67 1.88
CA ALA A 65 -5.44 -18.31 2.76
C ALA A 65 -5.02 -18.23 4.24
N VAL A 66 -3.74 -18.42 4.55
CA VAL A 66 -3.20 -18.29 5.92
C VAL A 66 -3.21 -16.82 6.37
N ALA A 67 -2.97 -15.86 5.47
CA ALA A 67 -2.99 -14.43 5.80
C ALA A 67 -4.39 -13.92 6.18
N TYR A 68 -5.46 -14.46 5.58
CA TYR A 68 -6.84 -14.18 6.02
C TYR A 68 -7.04 -14.56 7.50
N GLU A 69 -6.56 -15.75 7.87
CA GLU A 69 -6.67 -16.27 9.24
C GLU A 69 -5.75 -15.54 10.21
N LEU A 70 -4.56 -15.11 9.76
CA LEU A 70 -3.62 -14.32 10.54
C LEU A 70 -4.22 -12.96 10.92
N GLU A 71 -4.87 -12.27 9.99
CA GLU A 71 -5.55 -11.01 10.29
C GLU A 71 -6.65 -11.20 11.34
N ASP A 72 -7.54 -12.18 11.16
CA ASP A 72 -8.62 -12.43 12.12
C ASP A 72 -8.08 -12.78 13.52
N PHE A 73 -7.00 -13.57 13.59
CA PHE A 73 -6.32 -13.89 14.84
C PHE A 73 -5.74 -12.64 15.52
N LEU A 74 -4.96 -11.82 14.79
CA LEU A 74 -4.34 -10.62 15.35
C LEU A 74 -5.38 -9.55 15.72
N VAL A 75 -6.42 -9.39 14.91
CA VAL A 75 -7.52 -8.44 15.20
C VAL A 75 -8.24 -8.83 16.49
N GLY A 76 -8.51 -10.12 16.69
CA GLY A 76 -9.05 -10.63 17.95
C GLY A 76 -8.09 -10.44 19.13
N ALA A 77 -6.82 -10.77 18.94
CA ALA A 77 -5.78 -10.67 19.96
C ALA A 77 -5.57 -9.23 20.46
N PHE A 78 -5.57 -8.23 19.57
CA PHE A 78 -5.38 -6.83 19.92
C PHE A 78 -6.68 -6.09 20.24
N GLY A 79 -7.85 -6.71 19.99
CA GLY A 79 -9.15 -6.07 20.22
C GLY A 79 -9.42 -4.91 19.27
N VAL A 80 -8.92 -4.97 18.04
CA VAL A 80 -8.98 -3.87 17.03
C VAL A 80 -10.07 -4.10 15.97
N GLY A 81 -11.10 -4.87 16.32
CA GLY A 81 -12.21 -5.21 15.41
C GLY A 81 -12.90 -3.98 14.83
N GLU A 82 -13.12 -2.95 15.65
CA GLU A 82 -13.75 -1.70 15.21
C GLU A 82 -12.91 -0.96 14.17
N SER A 83 -11.58 -0.90 14.33
CA SER A 83 -10.66 -0.26 13.37
C SER A 83 -10.68 -0.99 12.02
N ARG A 84 -10.59 -2.33 12.04
CA ARG A 84 -10.71 -3.16 10.82
C ARG A 84 -12.04 -2.98 10.12
N ASP A 85 -13.14 -3.09 10.87
CA ASP A 85 -14.49 -3.05 10.32
C ASP A 85 -14.83 -1.65 9.80
N GLY A 86 -14.32 -0.58 10.44
CA GLY A 86 -14.39 0.79 9.94
C GLY A 86 -13.71 0.97 8.58
N LEU A 87 -12.50 0.44 8.41
CA LEU A 87 -11.79 0.47 7.12
C LEU A 87 -12.53 -0.33 6.04
N ARG A 88 -13.01 -1.53 6.36
CA ARG A 88 -13.82 -2.35 5.45
C ARG A 88 -15.10 -1.63 5.03
N ALA A 89 -15.79 -0.97 5.95
CA ALA A 89 -16.98 -0.19 5.65
C ALA A 89 -16.68 1.02 4.74
N ALA A 90 -15.56 1.70 4.95
CA ALA A 90 -15.12 2.79 4.06
C ALA A 90 -14.81 2.30 2.65
N GLN A 91 -14.15 1.15 2.51
CA GLN A 91 -13.89 0.50 1.23
C GLN A 91 -15.19 0.05 0.53
N GLU A 92 -16.10 -0.60 1.26
CA GLU A 92 -17.38 -1.07 0.72
C GLU A 92 -18.27 0.09 0.28
N ARG A 93 -18.26 1.21 1.01
CA ARG A 93 -18.99 2.43 0.65
C ARG A 93 -18.63 2.89 -0.78
N ASP A 94 -17.36 2.86 -1.14
CA ASP A 94 -16.86 3.33 -2.44
C ASP A 94 -16.79 2.23 -3.52
N ALA A 95 -17.10 0.98 -3.19
CA ALA A 95 -17.15 -0.12 -4.15
C ALA A 95 -18.08 0.18 -5.34
N VAL A 96 -19.16 0.94 -5.12
CA VAL A 96 -20.09 1.40 -6.17
C VAL A 96 -19.40 2.28 -7.22
N VAL A 97 -18.47 3.15 -6.82
CA VAL A 97 -17.73 4.04 -7.72
C VAL A 97 -16.81 3.22 -8.62
N HIS A 98 -16.13 2.22 -8.06
CA HIS A 98 -15.27 1.31 -8.81
C HIS A 98 -16.06 0.41 -9.76
N ALA A 99 -17.22 -0.10 -9.32
CA ALA A 99 -18.13 -0.86 -10.16
C ALA A 99 -18.65 0.00 -11.33
N PHE A 100 -19.07 1.24 -11.06
CA PHE A 100 -19.50 2.20 -12.09
C PHE A 100 -18.43 2.40 -13.16
N LYS A 101 -17.18 2.62 -12.74
CA LYS A 101 -16.03 2.71 -13.65
C LYS A 101 -15.89 1.48 -14.54
N ARG A 102 -15.86 0.29 -13.93
CA ARG A 102 -15.56 -0.99 -14.57
C ARG A 102 -16.66 -1.42 -15.53
N GLU A 103 -17.92 -1.27 -15.12
CA GLU A 103 -19.06 -1.90 -15.78
C GLU A 103 -19.83 -0.94 -16.67
N PHE A 104 -19.84 0.37 -16.34
CA PHE A 104 -20.52 1.38 -17.14
C PHE A 104 -19.54 2.22 -17.97
N VAL A 105 -18.61 2.93 -17.32
CA VAL A 105 -17.75 3.94 -17.98
C VAL A 105 -16.85 3.32 -19.03
N LYS A 106 -16.04 2.31 -18.67
CA LYS A 106 -15.08 1.67 -19.59
C LYS A 106 -15.74 1.13 -20.86
N ARG A 107 -16.99 0.66 -20.77
CA ARG A 107 -17.73 0.08 -21.91
C ARG A 107 -18.33 1.12 -22.85
N ARG A 108 -18.54 2.36 -22.39
CA ARG A 108 -19.30 3.40 -23.11
C ARG A 108 -18.44 4.55 -23.62
N ILE A 109 -17.38 4.92 -22.90
CA ILE A 109 -16.56 6.08 -23.25
C ILE A 109 -15.94 5.99 -24.67
N ARG A 110 -15.68 4.77 -25.17
CA ARG A 110 -15.13 4.55 -26.52
C ARG A 110 -16.18 4.46 -27.63
N LYS A 111 -17.48 4.36 -27.30
CA LYS A 111 -18.55 4.02 -28.26
C LYS A 111 -19.18 5.23 -28.95
N GLN A 112 -19.03 6.44 -28.41
CA GLN A 112 -19.67 7.63 -28.99
C GLN A 112 -18.63 8.73 -29.28
N ARG A 113 -18.66 9.24 -30.52
CA ARG A 113 -17.80 10.34 -31.03
C ARG A 113 -18.61 11.58 -31.46
N LYS A 114 -19.93 11.57 -31.23
CA LYS A 114 -20.81 12.68 -31.61
C LYS A 114 -20.96 13.60 -30.41
N GLN A 115 -21.00 14.92 -30.63
CA GLN A 115 -21.28 15.88 -29.56
C GLN A 115 -22.56 15.49 -28.80
N PRO A 116 -22.58 15.65 -27.46
CA PRO A 116 -23.80 15.40 -26.69
C PRO A 116 -24.91 16.34 -27.18
N ALA A 117 -26.17 15.89 -27.10
CA ALA A 117 -27.30 16.68 -27.57
C ALA A 117 -27.60 17.88 -26.66
N ARG A 118 -27.28 17.75 -25.38
CA ARG A 118 -27.40 18.79 -24.35
C ARG A 118 -26.04 19.13 -23.75
N ASP A 119 -25.91 20.34 -23.24
CA ASP A 119 -24.71 20.78 -22.54
C ASP A 119 -24.59 20.12 -21.17
N PHE A 120 -23.36 19.98 -20.67
CA PHE A 120 -23.10 19.39 -19.35
C PHE A 120 -23.88 20.11 -18.23
N ALA A 121 -24.00 21.44 -18.31
CA ALA A 121 -24.74 22.24 -17.33
C ALA A 121 -26.25 21.95 -17.30
N GLU A 122 -26.81 21.40 -18.38
CA GLU A 122 -28.22 20.95 -18.42
C GLU A 122 -28.37 19.51 -17.92
N LEU A 123 -27.35 18.67 -18.13
CA LEU A 123 -27.36 17.25 -17.82
C LEU A 123 -27.05 16.97 -16.34
N ASP A 124 -26.04 17.65 -15.79
CA ASP A 124 -25.53 17.39 -14.45
C ASP A 124 -26.58 17.57 -13.33
N PRO A 125 -27.42 18.63 -13.35
CA PRO A 125 -28.48 18.79 -12.36
C PRO A 125 -29.60 17.74 -12.43
N LEU A 126 -29.68 16.98 -13.53
CA LEU A 126 -30.67 15.90 -13.68
C LEU A 126 -30.25 14.62 -12.97
N ILE A 127 -28.98 14.51 -12.54
CA ILE A 127 -28.52 13.41 -11.71
C ILE A 127 -28.80 13.76 -10.23
N PRO A 128 -29.61 12.96 -9.52
CA PRO A 128 -30.00 13.28 -8.16
C PRO A 128 -28.78 13.20 -7.22
N SER A 129 -28.57 14.25 -6.43
CA SER A 129 -27.61 14.22 -5.33
C SER A 129 -28.14 13.36 -4.17
N ARG A 130 -27.21 12.76 -3.43
CA ARG A 130 -27.53 11.93 -2.27
C ARG A 130 -27.03 12.63 -0.99
N PRO A 131 -27.81 12.65 0.11
CA PRO A 131 -27.35 13.24 1.37
C PRO A 131 -26.06 12.57 1.86
N ASN A 132 -25.14 13.36 2.40
CA ASN A 132 -23.86 12.91 2.98
C ASN A 132 -22.95 12.14 1.99
N ALA A 133 -23.12 12.34 0.70
CA ALA A 133 -22.27 11.77 -0.34
C ALA A 133 -21.72 12.86 -1.26
N ASP A 134 -20.53 12.62 -1.80
CA ASP A 134 -20.01 13.45 -2.88
C ASP A 134 -20.75 13.16 -4.20
N HIS A 135 -20.52 14.02 -5.19
CA HIS A 135 -21.22 13.95 -6.47
C HIS A 135 -20.83 12.71 -7.29
N GLU A 136 -19.56 12.29 -7.24
CA GLU A 136 -19.09 11.08 -7.93
C GLU A 136 -19.81 9.84 -7.42
N TRP A 137 -19.91 9.70 -6.11
CA TRP A 137 -20.66 8.63 -5.48
C TRP A 137 -22.15 8.68 -5.86
N SER A 138 -22.74 9.87 -5.88
CA SER A 138 -24.16 10.06 -6.25
C SER A 138 -24.44 9.61 -7.68
N VAL A 139 -23.56 9.94 -8.63
CA VAL A 139 -23.63 9.46 -10.02
C VAL A 139 -23.51 7.94 -10.11
N ALA A 140 -22.54 7.36 -9.39
CA ALA A 140 -22.34 5.92 -9.36
C ALA A 140 -23.55 5.18 -8.77
N ARG A 141 -24.18 5.73 -7.72
CA ARG A 141 -25.41 5.18 -7.14
C ARG A 141 -26.60 5.29 -8.09
N PHE A 142 -26.75 6.43 -8.77
CA PHE A 142 -27.78 6.61 -9.80
C PHE A 142 -27.69 5.56 -10.90
N TRP A 143 -26.47 5.20 -11.32
CA TRP A 143 -26.25 4.09 -12.25
C TRP A 143 -26.76 2.75 -11.72
N VAL A 144 -26.46 2.41 -10.47
CA VAL A 144 -26.93 1.16 -9.84
C VAL A 144 -28.45 1.12 -9.81
N ASP A 145 -29.09 2.16 -9.28
CA ASP A 145 -30.55 2.22 -9.16
C ASP A 145 -31.24 2.08 -10.53
N ALA A 146 -30.71 2.78 -11.55
CA ALA A 146 -31.22 2.71 -12.92
C ALA A 146 -31.01 1.32 -13.55
N SER A 147 -29.89 0.65 -13.24
CA SER A 147 -29.59 -0.68 -13.75
C SER A 147 -30.48 -1.75 -13.13
N GLU A 148 -30.66 -1.71 -11.80
CA GLU A 148 -31.51 -2.64 -11.05
C GLU A 148 -32.98 -2.49 -11.43
N ALA A 149 -33.45 -1.25 -11.65
CA ALA A 149 -34.81 -0.98 -12.11
C ALA A 149 -35.04 -1.27 -13.61
N GLY A 150 -34.00 -1.59 -14.38
CA GLY A 150 -34.09 -1.72 -15.84
C GLY A 150 -34.52 -0.41 -16.54
N ASN A 151 -34.22 0.74 -15.94
CA ASN A 151 -34.68 2.05 -16.42
C ASN A 151 -33.82 2.54 -17.59
N ALA A 152 -34.21 2.15 -18.81
CA ALA A 152 -33.51 2.52 -20.04
C ALA A 152 -33.38 4.04 -20.24
N ALA A 153 -34.37 4.83 -19.80
CA ALA A 153 -34.33 6.29 -19.96
C ALA A 153 -33.27 6.93 -19.06
N GLN A 154 -33.16 6.48 -17.81
CA GLN A 154 -32.10 6.95 -16.89
C GLN A 154 -30.71 6.51 -17.33
N LEU A 155 -30.56 5.28 -17.84
CA LEU A 155 -29.29 4.80 -18.39
C LEU A 155 -28.87 5.58 -19.64
N ALA A 156 -29.83 5.95 -20.50
CA ALA A 156 -29.56 6.80 -21.66
C ALA A 156 -29.17 8.23 -21.27
N LEU A 157 -29.86 8.81 -20.27
CA LEU A 157 -29.48 10.10 -19.69
C LEU A 157 -28.05 10.05 -19.14
N LEU A 158 -27.70 8.99 -18.41
CA LEU A 158 -26.36 8.85 -17.83
C LEU A 158 -25.28 8.65 -18.89
N GLU A 159 -25.59 7.97 -20.00
CA GLU A 159 -24.66 7.82 -21.12
C GLU A 159 -24.40 9.17 -21.82
N GLU A 160 -25.43 9.99 -21.98
CA GLU A 160 -25.29 11.37 -22.48
C GLU A 160 -24.49 12.26 -21.50
N TRP A 161 -24.81 12.18 -20.20
CA TRP A 161 -24.07 12.85 -19.14
C TRP A 161 -22.59 12.46 -19.16
N LEU A 162 -22.27 11.16 -19.24
CA LEU A 162 -20.89 10.67 -19.29
C LEU A 162 -20.14 11.23 -20.49
N HIS A 163 -20.80 11.26 -21.66
CA HIS A 163 -20.19 11.81 -22.86
C HIS A 163 -19.90 13.31 -22.71
N ALA A 164 -20.85 14.08 -22.17
CA ALA A 164 -20.66 15.51 -21.89
C ALA A 164 -19.57 15.75 -20.82
N ALA A 165 -19.52 14.94 -19.77
CA ALA A 165 -18.51 14.98 -18.72
C ALA A 165 -17.09 14.83 -19.27
N CYS A 166 -16.87 13.87 -20.18
CA CYS A 166 -15.54 13.61 -20.73
C CYS A 166 -15.13 14.56 -21.87
N HIS A 167 -16.09 15.08 -22.66
CA HIS A 167 -15.78 15.76 -23.93
C HIS A 167 -16.02 17.27 -23.93
N SER A 168 -16.73 17.83 -22.95
CA SER A 168 -16.90 19.28 -22.80
C SER A 168 -15.89 19.88 -21.81
N ASP A 169 -15.56 21.16 -21.94
CA ASP A 169 -14.69 21.87 -20.97
C ASP A 169 -15.35 21.96 -19.59
N ALA A 170 -16.64 22.28 -19.53
CA ALA A 170 -17.40 22.36 -18.29
C ALA A 170 -17.45 21.00 -17.58
N GLY A 171 -17.69 19.92 -18.32
CA GLY A 171 -17.69 18.56 -17.80
C GLY A 171 -16.33 18.15 -17.24
N ARG A 172 -15.25 18.33 -18.02
CA ARG A 172 -13.89 17.98 -17.59
C ARG A 172 -13.47 18.75 -16.33
N ALA A 173 -13.86 20.02 -16.23
CA ALA A 173 -13.60 20.83 -15.04
C ALA A 173 -14.40 20.32 -13.83
N ALA A 174 -15.70 20.04 -13.99
CA ALA A 174 -16.58 19.61 -12.90
C ALA A 174 -16.24 18.20 -12.37
N THR A 175 -15.76 17.31 -13.24
CA THR A 175 -15.36 15.94 -12.86
C THR A 175 -13.85 15.77 -12.74
N SER A 176 -13.11 16.87 -12.60
CA SER A 176 -11.67 16.82 -12.40
C SER A 176 -11.34 16.06 -11.11
N GLY A 177 -10.46 15.06 -11.19
CA GLY A 177 -10.08 14.22 -10.06
C GLY A 177 -10.99 13.00 -9.82
N TRP A 178 -12.07 12.82 -10.57
CA TRP A 178 -12.96 11.66 -10.38
C TRP A 178 -12.26 10.36 -10.75
N VAL A 179 -12.19 9.46 -9.77
CA VAL A 179 -11.64 8.12 -9.92
C VAL A 179 -12.38 7.33 -10.98
N SER A 180 -13.71 7.47 -11.08
CA SER A 180 -14.55 6.74 -12.03
C SER A 180 -14.26 7.10 -13.49
N LEU A 181 -13.70 8.30 -13.74
CA LEU A 181 -13.37 8.79 -15.07
C LEU A 181 -11.87 8.79 -15.38
N ALA A 182 -11.01 8.59 -14.37
CA ALA A 182 -9.57 8.51 -14.52
C ALA A 182 -9.12 7.20 -15.21
N LEU A 183 -9.07 7.16 -16.55
CA LEU A 183 -8.65 5.97 -17.29
C LEU A 183 -7.13 5.94 -17.52
N PRO A 184 -6.50 4.74 -17.54
CA PRO A 184 -5.11 4.59 -17.94
C PRO A 184 -4.88 5.17 -19.34
N GLN A 185 -3.83 5.97 -19.49
CA GLN A 185 -3.42 6.60 -20.74
C GLN A 185 -2.36 5.77 -21.44
N ALA A 186 -2.24 5.95 -22.76
CA ALA A 186 -1.16 5.33 -23.52
C ALA A 186 0.18 5.96 -23.14
N THR A 187 1.20 5.14 -22.89
CA THR A 187 2.52 5.63 -22.49
C THR A 187 3.34 6.03 -23.73
N ASN A 188 3.84 7.26 -23.73
CA ASN A 188 4.83 7.72 -24.70
C ASN A 188 6.16 7.99 -23.97
N TYR A 189 7.13 7.09 -24.13
CA TYR A 189 8.44 7.17 -23.49
C TYR A 189 9.23 8.43 -23.83
N PHE A 190 8.95 9.07 -24.97
CA PHE A 190 9.58 10.32 -25.40
C PHE A 190 8.76 11.57 -25.02
N LYS A 191 7.63 11.39 -24.32
CA LYS A 191 6.76 12.48 -23.83
C LYS A 191 6.12 12.12 -22.48
N LEU A 192 6.93 11.67 -21.53
CA LEU A 192 6.47 11.28 -20.18
C LEU A 192 6.01 12.46 -19.31
N VAL A 193 6.46 13.68 -19.63
CA VAL A 193 6.04 14.91 -18.95
C VAL A 193 5.32 15.81 -19.95
N PRO A 194 4.06 16.19 -19.70
CA PRO A 194 3.35 17.16 -20.53
C PRO A 194 4.04 18.53 -20.47
N ILE A 195 4.38 19.06 -21.64
CA ILE A 195 4.97 20.39 -21.79
C ILE A 195 4.11 21.26 -22.70
N VAL A 196 4.09 22.57 -22.43
CA VAL A 196 3.42 23.61 -23.21
C VAL A 196 4.43 24.69 -23.59
N ALA A 197 4.20 25.37 -24.72
CA ALA A 197 5.04 26.51 -25.11
C ALA A 197 4.78 27.71 -24.21
N VAL A 198 5.84 28.43 -23.85
CA VAL A 198 5.73 29.68 -23.06
C VAL A 198 5.24 30.79 -24.00
N PRO A 199 4.07 31.42 -23.74
CA PRO A 199 3.54 32.47 -24.62
C PRO A 199 4.43 33.70 -24.67
N GLY A 200 4.61 34.28 -25.87
CA GLY A 200 5.28 35.58 -26.04
C GLY A 200 6.80 35.55 -26.00
N GLU A 201 7.42 34.39 -26.24
CA GLU A 201 8.88 34.25 -26.21
C GLU A 201 9.44 33.65 -27.52
N ASP A 202 10.36 34.38 -28.16
CA ASP A 202 10.91 34.02 -29.47
C ASP A 202 11.90 32.83 -29.45
N ALA A 203 12.37 32.45 -28.25
CA ALA A 203 13.32 31.37 -28.05
C ALA A 203 12.68 29.97 -28.09
N GLY A 204 11.36 29.87 -28.23
CA GLY A 204 10.64 28.60 -28.29
C GLY A 204 10.72 27.79 -26.99
N ARG A 205 10.83 28.45 -25.83
CA ARG A 205 10.86 27.76 -24.53
C ARG A 205 9.55 27.03 -24.28
N VAL A 206 9.69 25.95 -23.53
CA VAL A 206 8.59 25.13 -23.03
C VAL A 206 8.63 25.05 -21.52
N GLU A 207 7.48 24.87 -20.90
CA GLU A 207 7.32 24.64 -19.46
C GLU A 207 6.37 23.47 -19.20
N GLY A 208 6.31 23.00 -17.96
CA GLY A 208 5.35 21.96 -17.58
C GLY A 208 3.91 22.44 -17.75
N ALA A 209 3.02 21.59 -18.24
CA ALA A 209 1.61 21.96 -18.44
C ALA A 209 0.83 22.20 -17.14
N ALA A 210 1.36 21.70 -16.01
CA ALA A 210 0.76 21.89 -14.70
C ALA A 210 1.15 23.26 -14.12
N ALA A 211 0.25 23.85 -13.32
CA ALA A 211 0.54 25.10 -12.63
C ALA A 211 1.79 24.97 -11.74
N PRO A 212 2.68 25.97 -11.73
CA PRO A 212 3.86 25.93 -10.89
C PRO A 212 3.45 25.90 -9.41
N ARG A 213 3.96 24.92 -8.68
CA ARG A 213 3.77 24.83 -7.23
C ARG A 213 4.87 25.61 -6.53
N ARG A 214 4.53 26.65 -5.78
CA ARG A 214 5.49 27.30 -4.88
C ARG A 214 5.80 26.36 -3.72
N ARG A 215 7.08 26.10 -3.49
CA ARG A 215 7.55 25.40 -2.30
C ARG A 215 7.90 26.44 -1.24
N ASP A 216 7.29 26.31 -0.08
CA ASP A 216 7.68 27.03 1.13
C ASP A 216 8.18 26.02 2.16
N GLY A 217 9.32 26.29 2.78
CA GLY A 217 9.95 25.40 3.76
C GLY A 217 10.34 23.99 3.28
N PHE A 218 10.42 23.09 4.26
CA PHE A 218 10.82 21.69 4.13
C PHE A 218 9.79 20.71 4.69
N ASP A 219 8.57 21.18 4.96
CA ASP A 219 7.49 20.32 5.46
C ASP A 219 6.99 19.35 4.37
N LEU A 220 6.24 18.31 4.76
CA LEU A 220 5.66 17.34 3.84
C LEU A 220 4.68 18.05 2.88
N THR A 221 4.82 17.79 1.58
CA THR A 221 3.99 18.39 0.53
C THR A 221 3.26 17.38 -0.34
N ASP A 222 3.43 16.10 -0.03
CA ASP A 222 2.68 15.02 -0.65
C ASP A 222 1.74 14.43 0.40
N GLY A 223 0.44 14.71 0.25
CA GLY A 223 -0.60 14.19 1.15
C GLY A 223 -0.90 12.71 0.96
N ARG A 224 -0.29 12.07 -0.06
CA ARG A 224 -0.61 10.73 -0.57
C ARG A 224 -2.05 10.62 -1.09
N PRO A 225 -2.33 9.68 -2.00
CA PRO A 225 -3.70 9.41 -2.43
C PRO A 225 -4.56 8.80 -1.31
N GLY A 226 -5.86 9.11 -1.36
CA GLY A 226 -6.87 8.58 -0.43
C GLY A 226 -7.29 7.14 -0.73
N LEU A 227 -8.23 6.61 0.05
CA LEU A 227 -8.61 5.19 -0.02
C LEU A 227 -9.21 4.87 -1.38
N ARG A 228 -10.11 5.73 -1.86
CA ARG A 228 -10.78 5.58 -3.15
C ARG A 228 -9.77 5.58 -4.30
N GLU A 229 -8.81 6.50 -4.30
CA GLU A 229 -7.79 6.60 -5.34
C GLU A 229 -6.91 5.34 -5.36
N THR A 230 -6.47 4.87 -4.19
CA THR A 230 -5.63 3.67 -4.12
C THR A 230 -6.41 2.40 -4.46
N MET A 231 -7.66 2.26 -3.99
CA MET A 231 -8.50 1.12 -4.35
C MET A 231 -8.78 1.04 -5.84
N ASN A 232 -8.77 2.18 -6.55
CA ASN A 232 -8.80 2.17 -8.00
C ASN A 232 -7.55 1.55 -8.65
N GLN A 233 -6.36 1.73 -8.07
CA GLN A 233 -5.15 1.03 -8.50
C GLN A 233 -5.23 -0.45 -8.16
N VAL A 234 -5.73 -0.80 -6.97
CA VAL A 234 -5.96 -2.20 -6.57
C VAL A 234 -6.88 -2.89 -7.56
N HIS A 235 -8.01 -2.28 -7.94
CA HIS A 235 -8.95 -2.82 -8.93
C HIS A 235 -8.46 -2.77 -10.38
N TYR A 236 -7.40 -2.02 -10.66
CA TYR A 236 -6.75 -1.98 -11.98
C TYR A 236 -5.72 -3.11 -12.15
N CYS A 237 -5.13 -3.57 -11.04
CA CYS A 237 -4.29 -4.76 -11.01
C CYS A 237 -5.06 -5.99 -11.50
N VAL A 238 -4.36 -6.89 -12.21
CA VAL A 238 -4.92 -8.14 -12.76
C VAL A 238 -4.45 -9.38 -12.00
N TYR A 239 -3.78 -9.19 -10.87
CA TYR A 239 -3.39 -10.22 -9.91
C TYR A 239 -2.57 -11.39 -10.50
N CYS A 240 -1.45 -11.11 -11.16
CA CYS A 240 -0.77 -12.08 -12.03
C CYS A 240 -0.12 -13.31 -11.35
N HIS A 241 -0.03 -13.38 -10.02
CA HIS A 241 0.61 -14.50 -9.31
C HIS A 241 -0.07 -15.86 -9.58
N ASP A 242 -1.39 -15.88 -9.82
CA ASP A 242 -2.17 -17.11 -10.01
C ASP A 242 -1.81 -17.88 -11.30
N HIS A 243 -1.07 -17.25 -12.22
CA HIS A 243 -0.54 -17.85 -13.44
C HIS A 243 0.96 -17.56 -13.65
N SER A 244 1.69 -17.21 -12.58
CA SER A 244 3.13 -16.89 -12.62
C SER A 244 3.49 -15.80 -13.64
N GLY A 245 2.59 -14.83 -13.85
CA GLY A 245 2.74 -13.71 -14.77
C GLY A 245 3.15 -12.40 -14.09
N ASP A 246 3.50 -12.45 -12.81
CA ASP A 246 3.81 -11.34 -11.91
C ASP A 246 5.22 -10.76 -12.13
N VAL A 247 5.45 -10.34 -13.38
CA VAL A 247 6.65 -9.63 -13.84
C VAL A 247 6.95 -8.34 -13.07
N CYS A 248 5.98 -7.80 -12.31
CA CYS A 248 6.24 -6.69 -11.40
C CYS A 248 7.06 -7.09 -10.17
N SER A 249 7.01 -8.36 -9.77
CA SER A 249 7.89 -8.96 -8.76
C SER A 249 9.17 -9.47 -9.40
N HIS A 250 9.07 -10.42 -10.33
CA HIS A 250 10.21 -11.18 -10.85
C HIS A 250 10.85 -10.64 -12.13
N GLY A 251 10.35 -9.53 -12.68
CA GLY A 251 10.86 -8.93 -13.91
C GLY A 251 10.42 -9.60 -15.20
N PHE A 252 10.77 -9.01 -16.34
CA PHE A 252 10.52 -9.54 -17.68
C PHE A 252 11.73 -10.32 -18.19
N PRO A 253 11.66 -11.65 -18.34
CA PRO A 253 12.76 -12.43 -18.88
C PRO A 253 13.15 -11.99 -20.30
N ALA A 254 14.46 -11.89 -20.56
CA ALA A 254 14.98 -11.67 -21.90
C ALA A 254 14.48 -12.75 -22.88
N LYS A 255 14.34 -12.39 -24.16
CA LYS A 255 13.89 -13.35 -25.19
C LYS A 255 14.96 -14.39 -25.53
N GLU A 256 16.22 -14.02 -25.43
CA GLU A 256 17.39 -14.83 -25.75
C GLU A 256 18.45 -14.55 -24.68
N GLY A 257 18.93 -15.58 -23.97
CA GLY A 257 19.97 -15.47 -22.94
C GLY A 257 19.49 -15.17 -21.52
N GLU A 258 20.45 -14.87 -20.64
CA GLU A 258 20.25 -14.54 -19.22
C GLU A 258 19.91 -13.05 -19.04
N GLY A 259 19.10 -12.72 -18.03
CA GLY A 259 18.76 -11.35 -17.65
C GLY A 259 17.37 -10.89 -18.09
N PHE A 260 17.18 -9.58 -18.13
CA PHE A 260 15.86 -8.94 -18.28
C PHE A 260 15.75 -8.13 -19.57
N ARG A 261 14.52 -7.96 -20.05
CA ARG A 261 14.20 -7.02 -21.13
C ARG A 261 14.46 -5.58 -20.67
N ALA A 262 14.72 -4.69 -21.62
CA ALA A 262 14.76 -3.25 -21.38
C ALA A 262 13.56 -2.55 -22.01
N ASN A 263 13.15 -1.41 -21.43
CA ASN A 263 12.14 -0.54 -22.02
C ASN A 263 12.76 0.36 -23.13
N PRO A 264 11.97 1.18 -23.84
CA PRO A 264 12.48 2.05 -24.91
C PRO A 264 13.50 3.14 -24.51
N LEU A 265 13.77 3.29 -23.20
CA LEU A 265 14.80 4.18 -22.65
C LEU A 265 16.01 3.38 -22.12
N ASP A 266 16.16 2.12 -22.54
CA ASP A 266 17.21 1.18 -22.12
C ASP A 266 17.24 0.89 -20.61
N VAL A 267 16.12 1.12 -19.90
CA VAL A 267 15.99 0.75 -18.49
C VAL A 267 15.59 -0.71 -18.37
N SER A 268 16.36 -1.48 -17.61
CA SER A 268 16.08 -2.89 -17.28
C SER A 268 14.72 -3.05 -16.59
N LEU A 269 13.97 -4.07 -16.98
CA LEU A 269 12.67 -4.42 -16.42
C LEU A 269 12.81 -5.62 -15.48
N SER A 270 13.54 -5.45 -14.39
CA SER A 270 13.91 -6.50 -13.44
C SER A 270 12.87 -6.81 -12.36
N GLY A 271 11.75 -6.09 -12.31
CA GLY A 271 10.76 -6.25 -11.24
C GLY A 271 11.18 -5.58 -9.93
N CYS A 272 10.56 -5.99 -8.83
CA CYS A 272 10.89 -5.51 -7.50
C CYS A 272 12.27 -6.04 -7.08
N PRO A 273 13.22 -5.21 -6.63
CA PRO A 273 14.53 -5.68 -6.17
C PRO A 273 14.47 -6.66 -4.99
N LEU A 274 13.36 -6.68 -4.26
CA LEU A 274 13.11 -7.59 -3.13
C LEU A 274 12.26 -8.80 -3.52
N GLU A 275 11.81 -8.88 -4.79
CA GLU A 275 10.89 -9.90 -5.29
C GLU A 275 9.62 -10.03 -4.42
N GLU A 276 9.12 -8.89 -3.92
CA GLU A 276 7.95 -8.84 -3.06
C GLU A 276 6.73 -9.54 -3.68
N ARG A 277 5.96 -10.23 -2.83
CA ARG A 277 4.64 -10.80 -3.15
C ARG A 277 3.55 -9.74 -3.33
N ILE A 278 3.76 -8.87 -4.31
CA ILE A 278 2.92 -7.71 -4.64
C ILE A 278 1.50 -8.14 -4.97
N SER A 279 1.36 -9.15 -5.83
CA SER A 279 0.07 -9.52 -6.38
C SER A 279 -0.82 -10.22 -5.34
N GLU A 280 -0.21 -10.95 -4.42
CA GLU A 280 -0.83 -11.59 -3.28
C GLU A 280 -1.32 -10.52 -2.28
N ALA A 281 -0.46 -9.56 -1.95
CA ALA A 281 -0.83 -8.44 -1.08
C ALA A 281 -1.99 -7.61 -1.67
N HIS A 282 -1.97 -7.35 -2.98
CA HIS A 282 -3.07 -6.67 -3.67
C HIS A 282 -4.38 -7.47 -3.63
N THR A 283 -4.30 -8.80 -3.68
CA THR A 283 -5.47 -9.69 -3.56
C THR A 283 -6.07 -9.57 -2.16
N LEU A 284 -5.24 -9.65 -1.13
CA LEU A 284 -5.64 -9.47 0.26
C LEU A 284 -6.26 -8.07 0.50
N LYS A 285 -5.64 -7.01 -0.04
CA LYS A 285 -6.17 -5.65 0.05
C LYS A 285 -7.53 -5.49 -0.65
N ARG A 286 -7.68 -6.05 -1.85
CA ARG A 286 -8.96 -6.08 -2.59
C ARG A 286 -10.07 -6.69 -1.74
N ASP A 287 -9.75 -7.77 -1.03
CA ASP A 287 -10.70 -8.54 -0.24
C ASP A 287 -10.96 -7.94 1.15
N GLY A 288 -10.35 -6.78 1.47
CA GLY A 288 -10.54 -6.07 2.73
C GLY A 288 -9.68 -6.60 3.88
N TYR A 289 -8.69 -7.45 3.59
CA TYR A 289 -7.73 -7.99 4.55
C TYR A 289 -6.42 -7.20 4.51
N THR A 290 -6.45 -5.97 5.06
CA THR A 290 -5.34 -5.02 4.96
C THR A 290 -4.16 -5.40 5.87
N LEU A 291 -4.40 -5.93 7.06
CA LEU A 291 -3.33 -6.41 7.94
C LEU A 291 -2.72 -7.71 7.39
N GLY A 292 -3.54 -8.58 6.79
CA GLY A 292 -3.06 -9.74 6.05
C GLY A 292 -2.18 -9.33 4.87
N ALA A 293 -2.58 -8.31 4.11
CA ALA A 293 -1.78 -7.75 3.02
C ALA A 293 -0.44 -7.18 3.51
N LEU A 294 -0.43 -6.49 4.66
CA LEU A 294 0.80 -6.01 5.29
C LEU A 294 1.73 -7.17 5.66
N ALA A 295 1.20 -8.21 6.32
CA ALA A 295 1.98 -9.40 6.67
C ALA A 295 2.56 -10.10 5.44
N MET A 296 1.86 -10.10 4.30
CA MET A 296 2.35 -10.63 3.04
C MET A 296 3.55 -9.85 2.49
N ILE A 297 3.47 -8.51 2.46
CA ILE A 297 4.58 -7.64 1.99
C ILE A 297 5.80 -7.79 2.90
N MET A 298 5.57 -7.84 4.22
CA MET A 298 6.63 -7.92 5.23
C MET A 298 7.43 -9.24 5.20
N LEU A 299 7.01 -10.24 4.41
CA LEU A 299 7.84 -11.42 4.13
C LEU A 299 9.16 -11.03 3.47
N ASP A 300 9.08 -10.11 2.52
CA ASP A 300 10.18 -9.72 1.65
C ASP A 300 10.70 -8.32 2.03
N ASN A 301 9.84 -7.47 2.60
CA ASN A 301 10.17 -6.11 3.01
C ASN A 301 9.57 -5.74 4.39
N PRO A 302 10.17 -6.19 5.50
CA PRO A 302 9.71 -5.84 6.84
C PRO A 302 9.96 -4.37 7.22
N LEU A 303 10.63 -3.60 6.35
CA LEU A 303 10.99 -2.20 6.54
C LEU A 303 10.37 -1.29 5.47
N LEU A 304 9.20 -1.70 4.98
CA LEU A 304 8.41 -0.94 4.00
C LEU A 304 8.08 0.53 4.36
N PRO A 305 8.12 1.00 5.63
CA PRO A 305 8.07 2.44 5.90
C PRO A 305 9.16 3.25 5.17
N ALA A 306 10.28 2.61 4.81
CA ALA A 306 11.39 3.19 4.06
C ALA A 306 11.34 2.97 2.53
N THR A 307 10.24 2.41 1.99
CA THR A 307 10.03 2.15 0.56
C THR A 307 8.68 2.71 0.10
N GLY A 308 8.15 2.22 -1.03
CA GLY A 308 6.82 2.58 -1.49
C GLY A 308 6.74 3.96 -2.16
N HIS A 309 5.61 4.64 -1.96
CA HIS A 309 5.21 5.85 -2.67
C HIS A 309 6.29 6.93 -2.61
N ARG A 310 6.71 7.42 -3.80
CA ARG A 310 7.77 8.42 -4.02
C ARG A 310 9.20 7.97 -3.72
N ILE A 311 9.40 6.73 -3.32
CA ILE A 311 10.73 6.14 -3.08
C ILE A 311 11.05 5.09 -4.15
N CYS A 312 10.15 4.12 -4.34
CA CYS A 312 10.36 2.98 -5.23
C CYS A 312 9.58 3.11 -6.54
N ASN A 313 10.06 2.52 -7.64
CA ASN A 313 9.32 2.49 -8.91
C ASN A 313 9.62 1.31 -9.87
N ASP A 314 10.52 0.38 -9.53
CA ASP A 314 10.93 -0.68 -10.47
C ASP A 314 9.82 -1.71 -10.74
N CYS A 315 9.00 -2.01 -9.73
CA CYS A 315 7.80 -2.82 -9.87
C CYS A 315 6.79 -2.20 -10.86
N MET A 316 6.63 -0.87 -10.86
CA MET A 316 5.78 -0.16 -11.82
C MET A 316 6.35 -0.23 -13.23
N LYS A 317 7.65 -0.01 -13.39
CA LYS A 317 8.32 -0.09 -14.71
C LYS A 317 8.13 -1.48 -15.31
N SER A 318 8.14 -2.52 -14.49
CA SER A 318 8.03 -3.93 -14.88
C SER A 318 6.58 -4.45 -14.83
N CYS A 319 5.58 -3.61 -14.58
CA CYS A 319 4.17 -4.02 -14.61
C CYS A 319 3.81 -4.59 -16.00
N ILE A 320 2.91 -5.57 -16.08
CA ILE A 320 2.51 -6.16 -17.37
C ILE A 320 1.96 -5.12 -18.38
N TYR A 321 1.46 -3.99 -17.88
CA TYR A 321 1.03 -2.84 -18.69
C TYR A 321 2.24 -2.04 -19.22
N GLN A 322 2.78 -2.46 -20.36
CA GLN A 322 3.95 -1.83 -21.00
C GLN A 322 3.60 -0.78 -22.09
N LYS A 323 2.33 -0.60 -22.40
CA LYS A 323 1.84 0.33 -23.46
C LYS A 323 0.87 1.39 -22.94
N GLN A 324 0.62 1.37 -21.63
CA GLN A 324 -0.29 2.27 -20.95
C GLN A 324 0.19 2.45 -19.52
N ASP A 325 -0.41 3.39 -18.78
CA ASP A 325 -0.04 3.65 -17.40
C ASP A 325 -0.01 2.34 -16.59
N PRO A 326 1.10 2.06 -15.87
CA PRO A 326 1.20 0.89 -15.01
C PRO A 326 0.33 1.03 -13.77
N VAL A 327 0.12 -0.07 -13.06
CA VAL A 327 -0.45 -0.01 -11.70
C VAL A 327 0.51 0.76 -10.81
N ASN A 328 0.02 1.71 -10.01
CA ASN A 328 0.83 2.40 -9.01
C ASN A 328 1.05 1.52 -7.77
N ILE A 329 1.88 0.48 -7.91
CA ILE A 329 2.19 -0.49 -6.85
C ILE A 329 2.76 0.17 -5.58
N PRO A 330 3.73 1.11 -5.66
CA PRO A 330 4.29 1.75 -4.47
C PRO A 330 3.25 2.56 -3.68
N GLU A 331 2.24 3.12 -4.35
CA GLU A 331 1.11 3.78 -3.67
C GLU A 331 0.25 2.78 -2.89
N ILE A 332 -0.02 1.60 -3.46
CA ILE A 332 -0.78 0.54 -2.78
C ILE A 332 0.00 0.02 -1.56
N GLU A 333 1.30 -0.23 -1.71
CA GLU A 333 2.20 -0.64 -0.61
C GLU A 333 2.16 0.35 0.55
N THR A 334 2.39 1.64 0.27
CA THR A 334 2.32 2.69 1.28
C THR A 334 0.94 2.79 1.91
N ARG A 335 -0.14 2.65 1.11
CA ARG A 335 -1.51 2.71 1.65
C ARG A 335 -1.80 1.55 2.60
N ILE A 336 -1.37 0.34 2.27
CA ILE A 336 -1.53 -0.83 3.14
C ILE A 336 -0.87 -0.57 4.50
N LEU A 337 0.36 -0.03 4.50
CA LEU A 337 1.04 0.39 5.72
C LEU A 337 0.25 1.47 6.47
N THR A 338 -0.09 2.58 5.81
CA THR A 338 -0.79 3.70 6.43
C THR A 338 -2.10 3.26 7.08
N ASP A 339 -2.90 2.46 6.36
CA ASP A 339 -4.20 1.99 6.84
C ASP A 339 -4.09 1.17 8.13
N VAL A 340 -3.04 0.34 8.27
CA VAL A 340 -2.81 -0.42 9.50
C VAL A 340 -2.27 0.47 10.60
N LEU A 341 -1.32 1.37 10.30
CA LEU A 341 -0.76 2.29 11.30
C LEU A 341 -1.82 3.24 11.89
N GLU A 342 -2.83 3.62 11.09
CA GLU A 342 -3.97 4.45 11.52
C GLU A 342 -5.01 3.65 12.34
N TRP A 343 -4.88 2.33 12.48
CA TRP A 343 -5.69 1.59 13.44
C TRP A 343 -5.24 1.91 14.86
N ARG A 344 -6.19 1.77 15.80
CA ARG A 344 -5.84 1.69 17.21
C ARG A 344 -4.83 0.56 17.40
N TRP A 345 -3.71 0.82 18.07
CA TRP A 345 -2.59 -0.13 18.22
C TRP A 345 -1.92 -0.55 16.90
N GLY A 346 -2.08 0.23 15.83
CA GLY A 346 -1.51 -0.04 14.51
C GLY A 346 0.01 -0.18 14.51
N PHE A 347 0.70 0.68 15.25
CA PHE A 347 2.14 0.57 15.48
C PHE A 347 2.52 -0.75 16.15
N GLU A 348 1.75 -1.20 17.15
CA GLU A 348 2.03 -2.45 17.88
C GLU A 348 1.79 -3.69 17.01
N LEU A 349 0.80 -3.64 16.11
CA LEU A 349 0.57 -4.68 15.11
C LEU A 349 1.73 -4.75 14.10
N TYR A 350 2.17 -3.60 13.58
CA TYR A 350 3.35 -3.54 12.70
C TYR A 350 4.59 -4.07 13.43
N PHE A 351 4.87 -3.59 14.65
CA PHE A 351 5.98 -4.07 15.46
C PHE A 351 5.90 -5.57 15.70
N THR A 352 4.72 -6.10 16.04
CA THR A 352 4.49 -7.55 16.19
C THR A 352 4.88 -8.30 14.92
N LEU A 353 4.47 -7.84 13.74
CA LEU A 353 4.85 -8.46 12.46
C LEU A 353 6.36 -8.37 12.18
N THR A 354 7.06 -7.37 12.69
CA THR A 354 8.54 -7.33 12.61
C THR A 354 9.20 -8.36 13.52
N GLN A 355 8.56 -8.80 14.61
CA GLN A 355 9.10 -9.78 15.55
C GLN A 355 8.61 -11.21 15.25
N TRP A 356 7.38 -11.34 14.75
CA TRP A 356 6.69 -12.59 14.44
C TRP A 356 5.80 -12.43 13.21
N ASN A 357 6.12 -13.14 12.14
CA ASN A 357 5.28 -13.29 10.95
C ASN A 357 5.22 -14.79 10.58
N PRO A 358 4.11 -15.48 10.88
CA PRO A 358 4.00 -16.93 10.71
C PRO A 358 3.99 -17.36 9.24
N LEU A 359 3.78 -16.44 8.30
CA LEU A 359 3.91 -16.70 6.87
C LEU A 359 5.37 -17.00 6.50
N ASN A 360 6.36 -16.49 7.24
CA ASN A 360 7.78 -16.69 6.93
C ASN A 360 8.26 -18.06 7.43
N ARG A 361 8.27 -19.08 6.57
CA ARG A 361 8.75 -20.44 6.94
C ARG A 361 10.19 -20.50 7.43
N ALA A 362 11.08 -19.67 6.89
CA ALA A 362 12.49 -19.67 7.28
C ALA A 362 12.69 -19.10 8.68
N ARG A 363 11.94 -18.04 9.02
CA ARG A 363 12.05 -17.33 10.29
C ARG A 363 10.67 -16.78 10.72
N PRO A 364 9.82 -17.61 11.35
CA PRO A 364 8.50 -17.19 11.83
C PRO A 364 8.57 -16.10 12.88
N TYR A 365 9.60 -16.15 13.72
CA TYR A 365 9.79 -15.27 14.85
C TYR A 365 11.28 -15.02 15.07
N ARG A 366 11.56 -13.91 15.75
CA ARG A 366 12.89 -13.55 16.24
C ARG A 366 13.48 -14.63 17.14
N LEU A 367 14.77 -14.93 16.96
CA LEU A 367 15.52 -15.84 17.80
C LEU A 367 16.06 -15.15 19.06
N PRO A 368 16.17 -15.87 20.20
CA PRO A 368 16.86 -15.38 21.39
C PRO A 368 18.31 -14.97 21.11
N TYR A 369 18.84 -14.06 21.94
CA TYR A 369 20.23 -13.64 21.82
C TYR A 369 21.20 -14.83 21.88
N ASN A 370 22.05 -14.95 20.86
CA ASN A 370 22.92 -16.10 20.63
C ASN A 370 24.34 -15.91 21.20
N GLY A 371 24.60 -14.81 21.91
CA GLY A 371 25.91 -14.51 22.49
C GLY A 371 26.91 -13.82 21.56
N ARG A 372 26.53 -13.52 20.30
CA ARG A 372 27.39 -12.85 19.32
C ARG A 372 26.95 -11.43 19.06
N ASN A 373 27.92 -10.52 18.99
CA ASN A 373 27.70 -9.09 18.73
C ASN A 373 28.28 -8.68 17.39
N THR A 374 27.62 -7.74 16.72
CA THR A 374 28.04 -7.16 15.44
C THR A 374 27.99 -5.64 15.50
N LEU A 375 29.01 -4.99 14.95
CA LEU A 375 29.04 -3.55 14.70
C LEU A 375 28.63 -3.28 13.25
N CYS A 376 27.57 -2.51 13.05
CA CYS A 376 27.16 -1.98 11.76
C CYS A 376 27.62 -0.51 11.66
N VAL A 377 28.39 -0.19 10.62
CA VAL A 377 28.91 1.16 10.39
C VAL A 377 28.11 1.81 9.26
N GLY A 378 27.34 2.84 9.60
CA GLY A 378 26.38 3.52 8.74
C GLY A 378 24.95 3.06 9.03
N ALA A 379 24.06 4.00 9.32
CA ALA A 379 22.65 3.76 9.64
C ALA A 379 21.71 4.07 8.45
N GLY A 380 22.23 4.14 7.22
CA GLY A 380 21.39 4.26 6.01
C GLY A 380 20.59 2.97 5.71
N PRO A 381 19.83 2.93 4.60
CA PRO A 381 18.97 1.80 4.24
C PRO A 381 19.63 0.42 4.34
N ALA A 382 20.84 0.28 3.81
CA ALA A 382 21.57 -0.99 3.91
C ALA A 382 21.92 -1.37 5.36
N GLY A 383 22.30 -0.40 6.20
CA GLY A 383 22.76 -0.62 7.56
C GLY A 383 21.62 -0.99 8.51
N PHE A 384 20.54 -0.23 8.51
CA PHE A 384 19.38 -0.55 9.35
C PHE A 384 18.67 -1.83 8.88
N ASN A 385 18.65 -2.13 7.57
CA ASN A 385 18.08 -3.37 7.05
C ASN A 385 18.88 -4.60 7.48
N LEU A 386 20.21 -4.53 7.34
CA LEU A 386 21.10 -5.58 7.86
C LEU A 386 20.92 -5.74 9.37
N ALA A 387 20.86 -4.65 10.12
CA ALA A 387 20.66 -4.68 11.57
C ALA A 387 19.35 -5.36 11.96
N HIS A 388 18.23 -5.04 11.27
CA HIS A 388 16.96 -5.72 11.48
C HIS A 388 17.12 -7.25 11.33
N HIS A 389 17.65 -7.73 10.21
CA HIS A 389 17.81 -9.17 10.00
C HIS A 389 18.77 -9.84 11.00
N LEU A 390 19.87 -9.18 11.37
CA LEU A 390 20.77 -9.69 12.41
C LEU A 390 20.07 -9.78 13.78
N LEU A 391 19.24 -8.80 14.14
CA LEU A 391 18.44 -8.85 15.37
C LEU A 391 17.43 -10.00 15.34
N GLN A 392 16.85 -10.29 14.17
CA GLN A 392 15.95 -11.44 13.99
C GLN A 392 16.67 -12.79 14.18
N GLU A 393 17.94 -12.88 13.77
CA GLU A 393 18.81 -14.05 13.96
C GLU A 393 19.42 -14.15 15.37
N GLY A 394 19.02 -13.26 16.30
CA GLY A 394 19.48 -13.29 17.68
C GLY A 394 20.89 -12.71 17.89
N PHE A 395 21.41 -11.91 16.97
CA PHE A 395 22.65 -11.17 17.22
C PHE A 395 22.38 -9.91 18.07
N GLY A 396 23.37 -9.51 18.85
CA GLY A 396 23.43 -8.18 19.43
C GLY A 396 23.99 -7.22 18.39
N VAL A 397 23.29 -6.13 18.08
CA VAL A 397 23.72 -5.19 17.05
C VAL A 397 24.01 -3.84 17.67
N VAL A 398 25.18 -3.28 17.37
CA VAL A 398 25.52 -1.89 17.62
C VAL A 398 25.60 -1.18 16.28
N ILE A 399 24.85 -0.10 16.10
CA ILE A 399 24.92 0.73 14.90
C ILE A 399 25.65 2.02 15.26
N VAL A 400 26.60 2.43 14.43
CA VAL A 400 27.27 3.73 14.52
C VAL A 400 27.10 4.48 13.21
N ASP A 401 26.97 5.79 13.28
CA ASP A 401 26.87 6.64 12.09
C ASP A 401 27.82 7.84 12.23
N GLY A 402 28.21 8.44 11.11
CA GLY A 402 29.02 9.66 11.11
C GLY A 402 28.24 10.89 11.56
N LEU A 403 26.91 10.78 11.61
CA LEU A 403 26.04 11.86 12.05
C LEU A 403 25.68 11.81 13.52
N LYS A 404 25.33 12.99 14.03
CA LYS A 404 24.68 13.10 15.33
C LYS A 404 23.28 12.49 15.24
N ILE A 405 23.11 11.35 15.89
CA ILE A 405 21.81 10.73 16.16
C ILE A 405 21.41 11.19 17.57
N GLU A 406 20.31 11.93 17.70
CA GLU A 406 19.82 12.29 19.03
C GLU A 406 19.24 11.05 19.73
N PRO A 407 19.37 10.97 21.07
CA PRO A 407 18.69 9.94 21.85
C PRO A 407 17.19 9.94 21.59
N LEU A 408 16.56 8.76 21.71
CA LEU A 408 15.10 8.66 21.69
C LEU A 408 14.51 9.46 22.88
N PRO A 409 13.33 10.11 22.71
CA PRO A 409 12.68 10.85 23.78
C PRO A 409 12.40 9.96 24.99
N SER A 410 12.90 10.34 26.17
CA SER A 410 12.79 9.52 27.40
C SER A 410 11.36 9.34 27.91
N GLU A 411 10.46 10.23 27.50
CA GLU A 411 9.03 10.17 27.73
C GLU A 411 8.35 9.04 26.93
N LEU A 412 8.89 8.69 25.77
CA LEU A 412 8.37 7.66 24.88
C LEU A 412 9.14 6.34 24.97
N PHE A 413 10.44 6.39 25.28
CA PHE A 413 11.31 5.22 25.30
C PHE A 413 12.15 5.13 26.58
N ASP A 414 12.33 3.92 27.08
CA ASP A 414 13.22 3.64 28.19
C ASP A 414 14.71 3.64 27.76
N ALA A 415 15.62 3.54 28.74
CA ALA A 415 17.06 3.52 28.48
C ALA A 415 17.54 2.31 27.66
N SER A 416 16.70 1.29 27.46
CA SER A 416 16.95 0.14 26.60
C SER A 416 16.37 0.29 25.19
N GLY A 417 15.73 1.42 24.90
CA GLY A 417 15.09 1.73 23.62
C GLY A 417 13.71 1.09 23.45
N ARG A 418 13.08 0.60 24.53
CA ARG A 418 11.71 0.06 24.47
C ARG A 418 10.70 1.18 24.70
N PRO A 419 9.55 1.18 24.00
CA PRO A 419 8.46 2.09 24.33
C PRO A 419 8.09 1.98 25.81
N THR A 420 7.98 3.12 26.51
CA THR A 420 7.56 3.17 27.93
C THR A 420 6.09 2.83 28.11
N GLN A 421 5.30 3.03 27.04
CA GLN A 421 3.88 2.69 26.95
C GLN A 421 3.58 2.20 25.52
N PRO A 422 2.57 1.34 25.34
CA PRO A 422 2.06 1.00 24.02
C PRO A 422 1.55 2.23 23.28
N VAL A 423 1.69 2.27 21.96
CA VAL A 423 1.27 3.36 21.08
C VAL A 423 -0.16 3.12 20.59
N GLU A 424 -1.12 3.86 21.16
CA GLU A 424 -2.54 3.70 20.81
C GLU A 424 -2.87 4.31 19.46
N ASP A 425 -2.34 5.50 19.18
CA ASP A 425 -2.49 6.22 17.93
C ASP A 425 -1.10 6.67 17.45
N VAL A 426 -0.72 6.26 16.23
CA VAL A 426 0.60 6.60 15.67
C VAL A 426 0.77 8.11 15.46
N THR A 427 -0.33 8.86 15.31
CA THR A 427 -0.28 10.30 15.09
C THR A 427 0.25 11.07 16.30
N ASP A 428 0.22 10.48 17.49
CA ASP A 428 0.87 11.01 18.70
C ASP A 428 2.41 11.09 18.56
N LEU A 429 2.99 10.32 17.63
CA LEU A 429 4.42 10.32 17.33
C LEU A 429 4.80 11.31 16.21
N TYR A 430 3.81 11.84 15.48
CA TYR A 430 4.05 12.64 14.29
C TYR A 430 4.53 14.04 14.63
N GLN A 431 5.52 14.51 13.87
CA GLN A 431 6.09 15.85 13.97
C GLN A 431 6.10 16.50 12.59
N PRO A 432 5.95 17.85 12.51
CA PRO A 432 6.19 18.59 11.28
C PRO A 432 7.60 18.31 10.75
N LEU A 433 7.74 18.05 9.45
CA LEU A 433 9.03 17.59 8.91
C LEU A 433 10.11 18.68 8.89
N ASP A 434 9.71 19.94 8.92
CA ASP A 434 10.61 21.10 8.98
C ASP A 434 11.13 21.41 10.40
N ALA A 435 10.48 20.86 11.43
CA ALA A 435 10.85 21.01 12.84
C ALA A 435 11.36 19.70 13.49
N ARG A 436 11.23 18.56 12.79
CA ARG A 436 11.63 17.24 13.29
C ARG A 436 13.13 17.19 13.59
N THR A 437 13.46 16.62 14.74
CA THR A 437 14.85 16.39 15.15
C THR A 437 15.28 14.98 14.78
N ASN A 438 16.45 14.87 14.14
CA ASN A 438 17.01 13.58 13.71
C ASN A 438 17.26 12.66 14.91
N SER A 439 16.54 11.55 15.00
CA SER A 439 16.64 10.56 16.09
C SER A 439 16.47 9.14 15.55
N GLY A 440 16.92 8.15 16.32
CA GLY A 440 16.80 6.73 15.95
C GLY A 440 17.89 6.25 14.97
N PHE A 441 17.74 6.52 13.67
CA PHE A 441 18.67 6.04 12.64
C PHE A 441 18.66 6.90 11.36
N GLY A 442 19.80 6.90 10.66
CA GLY A 442 19.86 7.14 9.21
C GLY A 442 20.01 8.58 8.74
N GLY A 443 21.26 8.96 8.44
CA GLY A 443 21.55 10.24 7.81
C GLY A 443 20.92 10.53 6.46
N VAL A 444 20.81 9.54 5.58
CA VAL A 444 20.27 9.73 4.22
C VAL A 444 18.75 9.89 4.24
N ALA A 445 18.06 9.25 5.19
CA ALA A 445 16.64 9.47 5.46
C ALA A 445 16.40 10.92 5.92
N GLU A 446 17.32 11.47 6.71
CA GLU A 446 17.20 12.83 7.23
C GLU A 446 17.67 13.92 6.26
N TYR A 447 18.75 13.68 5.51
CA TYR A 447 19.31 14.62 4.53
C TYR A 447 18.56 14.67 3.19
N GLY A 448 17.49 13.87 3.05
CA GLY A 448 16.62 13.88 1.90
C GLY A 448 15.80 15.16 1.79
N ILE A 449 16.17 16.00 0.81
CA ILE A 449 15.50 17.23 0.31
C ILE A 449 14.06 16.98 -0.20
N THR A 450 13.56 15.74 -0.14
CA THR A 450 12.26 15.37 -0.68
C THR A 450 11.17 15.56 0.36
N VAL A 451 10.52 16.72 0.29
CA VAL A 451 9.20 17.05 0.87
C VAL A 451 8.05 16.16 0.35
N ARG A 452 8.36 14.96 -0.11
CA ARG A 452 7.44 14.02 -0.78
C ARG A 452 7.43 12.65 -0.11
N TRP A 453 8.29 12.45 0.89
CA TRP A 453 8.32 11.25 1.72
C TRP A 453 8.02 11.66 3.15
N ASP A 454 7.10 10.96 3.79
CA ASP A 454 6.70 11.19 5.17
C ASP A 454 7.72 10.55 6.11
N LYS A 455 8.55 11.37 6.77
CA LYS A 455 9.62 10.90 7.66
C LYS A 455 9.13 10.52 9.06
N ASN A 456 7.83 10.57 9.30
CA ASN A 456 7.24 10.08 10.55
C ASN A 456 7.12 8.55 10.60
N PHE A 457 7.25 7.90 9.44
CA PHE A 457 7.29 6.46 9.25
C PHE A 457 8.52 5.77 9.81
#